data_AF-A0AAN6TXC0-F1
#
_entry.id   AF-A0AAN6TXC0-F1
#
_cell.length_a   1.000
_cell.length_b   1.000
_cell.length_c   1.000
_cell.angle_alpha   90.00
_cell.angle_beta   90.00
_cell.angle_gamma   90.00
#
_symmetry.space_group_name_H-M   'P 1'
#
loop_
_entity.id
_entity.type
_entity.pdbx_description
1 polymer ?
#
loop_
_entity_poly.entity_id
_entity_poly.type
_entity_poly.pdbx_seq_one_letter_code
_entity_poly.pdbx_strand_id
1 'polypeptide(L)'
;MVKIAVAGPGHVASEIIDGLFATGRHEIVILSRQASHRDRSIPRQIRKYLADKSKDGKFLNYIAGSRQTAKHLRSTNLLYVDHGNGTAVVAGNMTEKYSLTAIADLVNIVVKAVEDEGEWPKIGGINGNTLFFADETAIGEEIKEMDREDLKAGVIKTSWPPGLDHFSLSEAEKEPISRPILCGMLLNMTS
;
A
#
# COMPACT_ATOMS: atom_id res chain seq x y z
N MET A 1 14.12 -27.91 6.84
CA MET A 1 15.03 -26.78 6.58
C MET A 1 15.02 -26.50 5.09
N VAL A 2 14.57 -25.32 4.67
CA VAL A 2 14.53 -24.91 3.24
C VAL A 2 15.35 -23.65 3.03
N LYS A 3 15.87 -23.48 1.80
CA LYS A 3 16.58 -22.27 1.39
C LYS A 3 15.60 -21.31 0.73
N ILE A 4 15.55 -20.07 1.21
CA ILE A 4 14.60 -19.07 0.75
C ILE A 4 15.37 -17.92 0.11
N ALA A 5 15.06 -17.60 -1.15
CA ALA A 5 15.59 -16.42 -1.82
C ALA A 5 14.57 -15.28 -1.79
N VAL A 6 14.94 -14.11 -1.27
CA VAL A 6 14.09 -12.91 -1.24
C VAL A 6 14.65 -11.86 -2.18
N ALA A 7 13.84 -11.43 -3.15
CA ALA A 7 14.24 -10.41 -4.13
C ALA A 7 13.98 -8.99 -3.61
N GLY A 8 15.03 -8.35 -3.11
CA GLY A 8 15.08 -6.94 -2.73
C GLY A 8 14.75 -6.65 -1.27
N PRO A 9 15.47 -5.72 -0.60
CA PRO A 9 15.18 -5.32 0.78
C PRO A 9 14.16 -4.16 0.81
N GLY A 10 12.92 -4.45 0.43
CA GLY A 10 11.80 -3.50 0.62
C GLY A 10 11.29 -3.49 2.05
N HIS A 11 10.52 -2.47 2.45
CA HIS A 11 9.91 -2.41 3.79
C HIS A 11 9.05 -3.64 4.09
N VAL A 12 8.18 -4.04 3.15
CA VAL A 12 7.35 -5.26 3.27
C VAL A 12 8.22 -6.52 3.32
N ALA A 13 9.22 -6.61 2.44
CA ALA A 13 10.12 -7.76 2.39
C ALA A 13 10.91 -7.92 3.70
N SER A 14 11.29 -6.82 4.34
CA SER A 14 12.04 -6.82 5.61
C SER A 14 11.20 -7.36 6.77
N GLU A 15 9.90 -7.08 6.80
CA GLU A 15 8.97 -7.68 7.79
C GLU A 15 8.87 -9.19 7.59
N ILE A 16 8.78 -9.64 6.34
CA ILE A 16 8.73 -11.07 5.99
C ILE A 16 10.05 -11.77 6.36
N ILE A 17 11.19 -11.16 6.04
CA ILE A 17 12.51 -11.68 6.38
C ILE A 17 12.64 -11.85 7.90
N ASP A 18 12.23 -10.85 8.68
CA ASP A 18 12.28 -10.93 10.15
C ASP A 18 11.40 -12.07 10.68
N GLY A 19 10.19 -12.24 10.12
CA GLY A 19 9.30 -13.34 10.50
C GLY A 19 9.88 -14.72 10.17
N LEU A 20 10.45 -14.89 8.98
CA LEU A 20 11.10 -16.14 8.56
C LEU A 20 12.37 -16.42 9.38
N PHE A 21 13.14 -15.38 9.70
CA PHE A 21 14.36 -15.52 10.50
C PHE A 21 14.03 -15.93 11.93
N ALA A 22 12.96 -15.38 12.51
CA ALA A 22 12.50 -15.70 13.86
C ALA A 22 12.11 -17.18 14.04
N THR A 23 11.78 -17.90 12.97
CA THR A 23 11.47 -19.35 13.08
C THR A 23 12.72 -20.19 13.33
N GLY A 24 13.91 -19.70 12.99
CA GLY A 24 15.17 -20.46 13.12
C GLY A 24 15.26 -21.71 12.24
N ARG A 25 14.36 -21.88 11.25
CA ARG A 25 14.24 -23.11 10.44
C ARG A 25 14.78 -23.01 9.01
N HIS A 26 15.17 -21.81 8.58
CA HIS A 26 15.45 -21.52 7.17
C HIS A 26 16.80 -20.84 6.96
N GLU A 27 17.43 -21.14 5.83
CA GLU A 27 18.56 -20.37 5.31
C GLU A 27 17.99 -19.31 4.36
N ILE A 28 18.20 -18.02 4.68
CA ILE A 28 17.62 -16.91 3.92
C ILE A 28 18.71 -16.21 3.11
N VAL A 29 18.49 -16.08 1.81
CA VAL A 29 19.37 -15.38 0.87
C VAL A 29 18.65 -14.16 0.32
N ILE A 30 19.22 -12.97 0.49
CA ILE A 30 18.64 -11.73 -0.03
C ILE A 30 19.33 -11.35 -1.34
N LEU A 31 18.55 -11.24 -2.41
CA LEU A 31 19.00 -10.80 -3.73
C LEU A 31 18.69 -9.31 -3.87
N SER A 32 19.71 -8.45 -3.79
CA SER A 32 19.56 -7.01 -4.01
C SER A 32 20.36 -6.54 -5.22
N ARG A 33 19.85 -5.52 -5.91
CA ARG A 33 20.62 -4.82 -6.96
C ARG A 33 21.69 -3.94 -6.29
N GLN A 34 22.89 -3.86 -6.88
CA GLN A 34 23.87 -2.84 -6.51
C GLN A 34 23.29 -1.44 -6.74
N ALA A 35 23.54 -0.52 -5.82
CA ALA A 35 22.99 0.83 -5.83
C ALA A 35 23.62 1.69 -6.94
N SER A 36 23.18 1.54 -8.20
CA SER A 36 23.58 2.49 -9.27
C SER A 36 22.66 2.57 -10.50
N HIS A 37 21.47 1.98 -10.50
CA HIS A 37 20.47 2.24 -11.56
C HIS A 37 19.15 2.75 -10.97
N ARG A 38 19.15 4.04 -10.60
CA ARG A 38 17.93 4.82 -10.45
C ARG A 38 17.49 5.31 -11.83
N ASP A 39 17.04 4.39 -12.68
CA ASP A 39 16.17 4.81 -13.77
C ASP A 39 14.81 5.15 -13.15
N ARG A 40 14.55 6.46 -12.99
CA ARG A 40 13.31 7.00 -12.41
C ARG A 40 12.14 6.99 -13.40
N SER A 41 12.32 6.49 -14.62
CA SER A 41 11.25 6.39 -15.61
C SER A 41 10.65 4.98 -15.63
N ILE A 42 9.82 4.64 -14.63
CA ILE A 42 8.98 3.43 -14.76
C ILE A 42 8.10 3.62 -16.01
N PRO A 43 8.25 2.80 -17.06
CA PRO A 43 7.45 2.92 -18.28
C PRO A 43 5.97 2.87 -17.96
N ARG A 44 5.16 3.63 -18.71
CA ARG A 44 3.71 3.75 -18.49
C ARG A 44 3.01 2.39 -18.44
N GLN A 45 3.47 1.42 -19.24
CA GLN A 45 2.94 0.05 -19.26
C GLN A 45 3.17 -0.68 -17.93
N ILE A 46 4.37 -0.52 -17.34
CA ILE A 46 4.70 -1.11 -16.03
C ILE A 46 3.91 -0.42 -14.92
N ARG A 47 3.71 0.90 -14.98
CA ARG A 47 2.85 1.61 -14.03
C ARG A 47 1.40 1.11 -14.07
N LYS A 48 0.84 0.94 -15.27
CA LYS A 48 -0.52 0.39 -15.45
C LYS A 48 -0.63 -1.04 -14.93
N TYR A 49 0.36 -1.88 -15.26
CA TYR A 49 0.41 -3.25 -14.77
C TYR A 49 0.48 -3.33 -13.24
N LEU A 50 1.34 -2.54 -12.61
CA LEU A 50 1.46 -2.48 -11.16
C LEU A 50 0.21 -1.89 -10.51
N ALA A 51 -0.41 -0.87 -11.11
CA ALA A 51 -1.66 -0.30 -10.63
C ALA A 51 -2.79 -1.34 -10.67
N ASP A 52 -2.93 -2.08 -11.78
CA ASP A 52 -3.93 -3.14 -11.94
C ASP A 52 -3.72 -4.32 -10.97
N LYS A 53 -2.46 -4.64 -10.62
CA LYS A 53 -2.15 -5.71 -9.64
C LYS A 53 -2.18 -5.25 -8.18
N SER A 54 -2.08 -3.95 -7.92
CA SER A 54 -2.15 -3.37 -6.57
C SER A 54 -3.56 -2.97 -6.15
N LYS A 55 -4.58 -3.37 -6.93
CA LYS A 55 -6.00 -3.09 -6.67
C LYS A 55 -6.52 -3.81 -5.42
N ASP A 56 -5.96 -4.98 -5.11
CA ASP A 56 -6.63 -5.93 -4.21
C ASP A 56 -6.03 -6.05 -2.80
N GLY A 57 -5.26 -5.06 -2.35
CA GLY A 57 -4.83 -5.02 -0.95
C GLY A 57 -3.96 -3.84 -0.60
N LYS A 58 -4.36 -3.05 0.41
CA LYS A 58 -3.49 -2.09 1.09
C LYS A 58 -3.14 -2.61 2.47
N PHE A 59 -2.03 -2.15 3.03
CA PHE A 59 -1.72 -2.50 4.41
C PHE A 59 -2.50 -1.63 5.38
N LEU A 60 -3.15 -2.26 6.35
CA LEU A 60 -3.82 -1.57 7.46
C LEU A 60 -2.84 -0.62 8.19
N ASN A 61 -1.57 -0.99 8.24
CA ASN A 61 -0.51 -0.22 8.88
C ASN A 61 -0.32 1.19 8.29
N TYR A 62 -0.77 1.40 7.05
CA TYR A 62 -0.67 2.71 6.41
C TYR A 62 -1.63 3.73 7.03
N ILE A 63 -2.84 3.35 7.43
CA ILE A 63 -3.86 4.30 7.94
C ILE A 63 -3.67 4.71 9.41
N ALA A 64 -2.60 4.26 10.09
CA ALA A 64 -2.32 4.60 11.48
C ALA A 64 -1.76 6.03 11.69
N GLY A 65 -1.82 6.87 10.65
CA GLY A 65 -1.34 8.25 10.69
C GLY A 65 0.15 8.34 11.01
N SER A 66 0.50 9.11 12.05
CA SER A 66 1.88 9.26 12.54
C SER A 66 2.35 8.11 13.46
N ARG A 67 1.46 7.18 13.84
CA ARG A 67 1.82 6.09 14.74
C ARG A 67 2.48 4.95 13.96
N GLN A 68 3.76 4.71 14.22
CA GLN A 68 4.44 3.56 13.65
C GLN A 68 3.87 2.25 14.24
N THR A 69 3.22 1.44 13.40
CA THR A 69 2.57 0.18 13.80
C THR A 69 3.34 -1.07 13.37
N ALA A 70 4.46 -0.91 12.68
CA ALA A 70 5.31 -2.00 12.20
C ALA A 70 6.79 -1.57 12.20
N LYS A 71 7.71 -2.54 12.15
CA LYS A 71 9.14 -2.29 12.36
C LYS A 71 9.79 -1.57 11.17
N HIS A 72 9.48 -2.03 9.98
CA HIS A 72 10.01 -1.56 8.70
C HIS A 72 8.94 -0.85 7.87
N LEU A 73 7.68 -1.25 8.02
CA LEU A 73 6.58 -0.61 7.29
C LEU A 73 6.13 0.69 7.98
N ARG A 74 6.44 1.82 7.36
CA ARG A 74 6.00 3.13 7.85
C ARG A 74 4.53 3.37 7.56
N SER A 75 3.84 3.94 8.53
CA SER A 75 2.52 4.53 8.34
C SER A 75 2.60 5.76 7.43
N THR A 76 1.53 6.05 6.71
CA THR A 76 1.53 7.11 5.70
C THR A 76 0.16 7.78 5.65
N ASN A 77 0.16 9.11 5.59
CA ASN A 77 -1.06 9.89 5.37
C ASN A 77 -1.45 9.94 3.88
N LEU A 78 -0.83 9.11 3.05
CA LEU A 78 -1.12 9.00 1.61
C LEU A 78 -2.44 8.30 1.32
N LEU A 79 -2.98 7.56 2.29
CA LEU A 79 -4.24 6.87 2.09
C LEU A 79 -5.43 7.83 2.24
N TYR A 80 -6.51 7.39 1.63
CA TYR A 80 -7.72 8.14 1.34
C TYR A 80 -8.51 8.58 2.57
N VAL A 81 -8.09 8.20 3.78
CA VAL A 81 -8.78 8.46 5.05
C VAL A 81 -7.84 9.08 6.06
N ASP A 82 -8.15 10.31 6.45
CA ASP A 82 -7.61 11.02 7.60
C ASP A 82 -8.51 10.80 8.81
N HIS A 83 -8.18 9.79 9.61
CA HIS A 83 -8.89 9.48 10.85
C HIS A 83 -8.76 10.57 11.92
N GLY A 84 -7.73 11.43 11.84
CA GLY A 84 -7.50 12.50 12.82
C GLY A 84 -8.46 13.66 12.66
N ASN A 85 -8.86 13.95 11.42
CA ASN A 85 -9.81 15.00 11.06
C ASN A 85 -11.13 14.44 10.50
N GLY A 86 -11.32 13.13 10.56
CA GLY A 86 -12.53 12.48 10.11
C GLY A 86 -12.77 12.46 8.60
N THR A 87 -11.82 12.94 7.82
CA THR A 87 -12.05 13.24 6.42
C THR A 87 -11.59 12.07 5.55
N ALA A 88 -12.39 11.71 4.56
CA ALA A 88 -11.93 10.83 3.49
C ALA A 88 -12.26 11.38 2.12
N VAL A 89 -11.42 11.00 1.16
CA VAL A 89 -11.54 11.35 -0.24
C VAL A 89 -11.68 10.05 -1.03
N VAL A 90 -12.84 9.84 -1.63
CA VAL A 90 -13.14 8.66 -2.44
C VAL A 90 -13.57 9.14 -3.82
N ALA A 91 -13.07 8.48 -4.88
CA ALA A 91 -13.60 8.76 -6.22
C ALA A 91 -14.98 8.12 -6.38
N GLY A 92 -15.94 8.80 -7.01
CA GLY A 92 -17.23 8.19 -7.30
C GLY A 92 -18.17 8.16 -6.08
N ASN A 93 -18.49 6.97 -5.57
CA ASN A 93 -19.44 6.80 -4.45
C ASN A 93 -18.87 5.92 -3.33
N MET A 94 -19.46 6.02 -2.14
CA MET A 94 -19.01 5.36 -0.90
C MET A 94 -19.36 3.87 -0.78
N THR A 95 -20.00 3.28 -1.81
CA THR A 95 -20.43 1.87 -1.81
C THR A 95 -19.40 0.93 -2.41
N GLU A 96 -18.26 1.45 -2.86
CA GLU A 96 -17.13 0.65 -3.30
C GLU A 96 -16.41 0.01 -2.11
N LYS A 97 -15.95 -1.23 -2.33
CA LYS A 97 -15.24 -2.03 -1.35
C LYS A 97 -13.74 -2.02 -1.63
N TYR A 98 -12.95 -2.09 -0.58
CA TYR A 98 -11.52 -2.32 -0.71
C TYR A 98 -11.03 -3.21 0.45
N SER A 99 -9.90 -3.89 0.23
CA SER A 99 -9.32 -4.82 1.22
C SER A 99 -8.11 -4.22 1.93
N LEU A 100 -8.11 -4.33 3.26
CA LEU A 100 -7.00 -4.02 4.15
C LEU A 100 -6.43 -5.28 4.79
N THR A 101 -5.12 -5.47 4.68
CA THR A 101 -4.40 -6.59 5.30
C THR A 101 -3.41 -6.04 6.31
N ALA A 102 -3.37 -6.56 7.53
CA ALA A 102 -2.29 -6.18 8.46
C ALA A 102 -0.97 -6.82 8.00
N ILE A 103 0.14 -6.09 8.11
CA ILE A 103 1.45 -6.61 7.72
C ILE A 103 1.83 -7.86 8.54
N ALA A 104 1.41 -7.92 9.81
CA ALA A 104 1.62 -9.08 10.67
C ALA A 104 0.91 -10.34 10.11
N ASP A 105 -0.30 -10.19 9.57
CA ASP A 105 -1.03 -11.30 8.96
C ASP A 105 -0.35 -11.78 7.68
N LEU A 106 0.18 -10.85 6.88
CA LEU A 106 1.01 -11.19 5.72
C LEU A 106 2.26 -11.98 6.13
N VAL A 107 2.97 -11.54 7.18
CA VAL A 107 4.15 -12.25 7.68
C VAL A 107 3.76 -13.66 8.14
N ASN A 108 2.68 -13.77 8.92
CA ASN A 108 2.20 -15.05 9.45
C ASN A 108 1.82 -16.03 8.34
N ILE A 109 1.10 -15.58 7.31
CA ILE A 109 0.69 -16.46 6.20
C ILE A 109 1.88 -16.88 5.34
N VAL A 110 2.85 -15.98 5.10
CA VAL A 110 4.05 -16.33 4.32
C VAL A 110 4.91 -17.34 5.07
N VAL A 111 5.11 -17.15 6.38
CA VAL A 111 5.82 -18.13 7.23
C VAL A 111 5.13 -19.50 7.15
N LYS A 112 3.81 -19.55 7.34
CA LYS A 112 3.04 -20.79 7.26
C LYS A 112 3.13 -21.44 5.87
N ALA A 113 3.01 -20.66 4.80
CA ALA A 113 3.05 -21.17 3.43
C ALA A 113 4.42 -21.79 3.09
N VAL A 114 5.51 -21.14 3.51
CA VAL A 114 6.88 -21.64 3.31
C VAL A 114 7.13 -22.96 4.04
N GLU A 115 6.45 -23.16 5.15
CA GLU A 115 6.57 -24.34 5.99
C GLU A 115 5.55 -25.43 5.66
N ASP A 116 4.58 -25.12 4.78
CA ASP A 116 3.61 -26.10 4.31
C ASP A 116 4.32 -27.11 3.39
N GLU A 117 4.22 -28.39 3.77
CA GLU A 117 4.77 -29.51 3.00
C GLU A 117 3.89 -29.89 1.81
N GLY A 118 2.67 -29.33 1.72
CA GLY A 118 1.76 -29.51 0.61
C GLY A 118 2.18 -28.82 -0.69
N GLU A 119 1.57 -29.22 -1.79
CA GLU A 119 1.77 -28.54 -3.07
C GLU A 119 1.15 -27.15 -3.06
N TRP A 120 1.96 -26.15 -3.38
CA TRP A 120 1.47 -24.78 -3.53
C TRP A 120 0.50 -24.68 -4.71
N PRO A 121 -0.59 -23.93 -4.57
CA PRO A 121 -1.50 -23.71 -5.68
C PRO A 121 -0.79 -22.94 -6.80
N LYS A 122 -1.11 -23.29 -8.06
CA LYS A 122 -0.60 -22.56 -9.23
C LYS A 122 -0.97 -21.07 -9.20
N ILE A 123 -2.10 -20.74 -8.58
CA ILE A 123 -2.58 -19.38 -8.36
C ILE A 123 -2.90 -19.24 -6.88
N GLY A 124 -2.10 -18.45 -6.17
CA GLY A 124 -2.33 -18.08 -4.77
C GLY A 124 -2.81 -16.64 -4.64
N GLY A 125 -3.27 -16.28 -3.44
CA GLY A 125 -3.69 -14.92 -3.12
C GLY A 125 -3.83 -14.73 -1.62
N ILE A 126 -3.85 -13.47 -1.21
CA ILE A 126 -4.12 -13.05 0.17
C ILE A 126 -5.26 -12.06 0.08
N ASN A 127 -6.30 -12.27 0.88
CA ASN A 127 -7.38 -11.31 1.04
C ASN A 127 -7.46 -10.91 2.51
N GLY A 128 -7.39 -9.61 2.78
CA GLY A 128 -7.55 -9.05 4.10
C GLY A 128 -9.03 -8.84 4.45
N ASN A 129 -9.28 -7.93 5.38
CA ASN A 129 -10.64 -7.51 5.69
C ASN A 129 -11.13 -6.56 4.60
N THR A 130 -12.27 -6.89 3.99
CA THR A 130 -12.94 -6.03 3.02
C THR A 130 -14.02 -5.20 3.72
N LEU A 131 -13.95 -3.88 3.56
CA LEU A 131 -14.93 -2.95 4.10
C LEU A 131 -15.34 -1.94 3.03
N PHE A 132 -16.51 -1.33 3.23
CA PHE A 132 -16.92 -0.17 2.43
C PHE A 132 -16.13 1.06 2.90
N PHE A 133 -15.86 1.98 1.97
CA PHE A 133 -15.36 3.29 2.38
C PHE A 133 -16.31 3.97 3.36
N ALA A 134 -17.62 3.83 3.16
CA ALA A 134 -18.63 4.35 4.10
C ALA A 134 -18.37 3.90 5.54
N ASP A 135 -18.09 2.61 5.74
CA ASP A 135 -17.86 2.02 7.06
C ASP A 135 -16.56 2.53 7.70
N GLU A 136 -15.48 2.66 6.91
CA GLU A 136 -14.22 3.25 7.41
C GLU A 136 -14.43 4.72 7.78
N THR A 137 -15.13 5.47 6.94
CA THR A 137 -15.35 6.90 7.17
C THR A 137 -16.30 7.22 8.31
N ALA A 138 -17.23 6.31 8.62
CA ALA A 138 -18.07 6.41 9.81
C ALA A 138 -17.23 6.33 11.10
N ILE A 139 -15.98 5.84 11.03
CA ILE A 139 -15.03 5.90 12.15
C ILE A 139 -14.48 7.35 12.32
N GLY A 140 -14.59 8.20 11.30
CA GLY A 140 -13.98 9.54 11.23
C GLY A 140 -14.93 10.76 11.16
N GLU A 141 -16.01 10.72 10.38
CA GLU A 141 -17.07 11.75 10.26
C GLU A 141 -16.68 13.23 9.93
N GLU A 142 -16.09 13.47 8.76
CA GLU A 142 -16.37 14.63 7.88
C GLU A 142 -16.09 14.28 6.40
N ILE A 143 -17.01 13.58 5.74
CA ILE A 143 -16.84 13.02 4.39
C ILE A 143 -16.90 14.12 3.30
N LYS A 144 -15.94 14.10 2.36
CA LYS A 144 -15.94 15.00 1.18
C LYS A 144 -15.83 14.19 -0.11
N GLU A 145 -16.94 14.14 -0.84
CA GLU A 145 -17.01 13.49 -2.16
C GLU A 145 -16.34 14.34 -3.24
N MET A 146 -15.74 13.68 -4.25
CA MET A 146 -15.13 14.37 -5.39
C MET A 146 -15.69 13.89 -6.72
N ASP A 147 -15.92 14.85 -7.62
CA ASP A 147 -16.37 14.56 -8.97
C ASP A 147 -15.31 13.80 -9.77
N ARG A 148 -15.73 12.72 -10.44
CA ARG A 148 -14.82 11.82 -11.16
C ARG A 148 -14.22 12.47 -12.40
N GLU A 149 -14.95 13.35 -13.08
CA GLU A 149 -14.44 14.04 -14.27
C GLU A 149 -13.44 15.13 -13.87
N ASP A 150 -13.66 15.82 -12.76
CA ASP A 150 -12.66 16.69 -12.14
C ASP A 150 -11.37 15.92 -11.83
N LEU A 151 -11.46 14.73 -11.22
CA LEU A 151 -10.29 13.90 -10.93
C LEU A 151 -9.54 13.45 -12.20
N LYS A 152 -10.26 13.09 -13.28
CA LYS A 152 -9.64 12.77 -14.59
C LYS A 152 -8.96 13.98 -15.22
N ALA A 153 -9.50 15.18 -15.00
CA ALA A 153 -8.91 16.44 -15.42
C ALA A 153 -7.74 16.91 -14.53
N GLY A 154 -7.41 16.16 -13.46
CA GLY A 154 -6.35 16.51 -12.51
C GLY A 154 -6.76 17.60 -11.52
N VAL A 155 -8.05 17.88 -11.39
CA VAL A 155 -8.61 18.91 -10.51
C VAL A 155 -8.96 18.27 -9.16
N ILE A 156 -8.38 18.81 -8.08
CA ILE A 156 -8.68 18.40 -6.70
C ILE A 156 -9.16 19.61 -5.91
N LYS A 157 -10.47 19.65 -5.63
CA LYS A 157 -11.15 20.63 -4.79
C LYS A 157 -11.09 20.28 -3.29
N THR A 158 -9.89 20.05 -2.75
CA THR A 158 -9.66 19.96 -1.29
C THR A 158 -8.47 20.83 -0.86
N SER A 159 -8.60 21.40 0.33
CA SER A 159 -7.54 22.14 1.03
C SER A 159 -6.41 21.24 1.53
N TRP A 160 -6.60 19.92 1.52
CA TRP A 160 -5.66 18.91 2.00
C TRP A 160 -5.18 17.99 0.87
N PRO A 161 -3.93 18.12 0.39
CA PRO A 161 -3.26 17.03 -0.29
C PRO A 161 -2.51 16.14 0.74
N PRO A 162 -2.37 14.82 0.48
CA PRO A 162 -1.68 13.91 1.37
C PRO A 162 -0.19 14.26 1.51
N GLY A 163 0.33 14.10 2.73
CA GLY A 163 1.77 14.16 2.99
C GLY A 163 2.52 13.05 2.25
N LEU A 164 3.51 13.42 1.45
CA LEU A 164 4.30 12.50 0.63
C LEU A 164 5.56 11.97 1.36
N ASP A 165 5.51 11.89 2.69
CA ASP A 165 6.69 11.66 3.55
C ASP A 165 7.33 10.28 3.43
N HIS A 166 6.60 9.34 2.85
CA HIS A 166 7.08 8.00 2.51
C HIS A 166 7.95 7.99 1.24
N PHE A 167 7.89 9.05 0.42
CA PHE A 167 8.82 9.25 -0.69
C PHE A 167 10.06 10.00 -0.20
N SER A 168 11.24 9.53 -0.60
CA SER A 168 12.51 10.24 -0.35
C SER A 168 12.69 11.42 -1.30
N LEU A 169 11.79 12.41 -1.19
CA LEU A 169 11.73 13.65 -1.95
C LEU A 169 11.78 14.84 -0.99
N SER A 170 12.33 15.97 -1.45
CA SER A 170 12.24 17.24 -0.73
C SER A 170 10.82 17.82 -0.81
N GLU A 171 10.45 18.74 0.09
CA GLU A 171 9.13 19.40 0.05
C GLU A 171 8.88 20.11 -1.30
N ALA A 172 9.91 20.73 -1.87
CA ALA A 172 9.84 21.36 -3.19
C ALA A 172 9.55 20.35 -4.33
N GLU A 173 9.98 19.09 -4.19
CA GLU A 173 9.68 18.02 -5.14
C GLU A 173 8.31 17.37 -4.88
N LYS A 174 7.83 17.38 -3.62
CA LYS A 174 6.56 16.79 -3.21
C LYS A 174 5.36 17.64 -3.63
N GLU A 175 5.44 18.96 -3.46
CA GLU A 175 4.35 19.90 -3.73
C GLU A 175 3.72 19.74 -5.14
N PRO A 176 4.49 19.71 -6.25
CA PRO A 176 3.90 19.61 -7.59
C PRO A 176 3.32 18.23 -7.92
N ILE A 177 3.64 17.18 -7.16
CA ILE A 177 3.23 15.80 -7.47
C ILE A 177 2.17 15.26 -6.50
N SER A 178 1.97 15.88 -5.34
CA SER A 178 1.02 15.43 -4.31
C SER A 178 -0.41 15.31 -4.84
N ARG A 179 -0.89 16.33 -5.55
CA ARG A 179 -2.21 16.35 -6.19
C ARG A 179 -2.33 15.33 -7.33
N PRO A 180 -1.43 15.31 -8.34
CA PRO A 180 -1.46 14.26 -9.37
C PRO A 180 -1.43 12.83 -8.83
N ILE A 181 -0.65 12.57 -7.78
CA ILE A 181 -0.60 11.26 -7.12
C ILE A 181 -1.95 10.94 -6.47
N LEU A 182 -2.54 11.87 -5.73
CA LEU A 182 -3.86 11.69 -5.13
C LEU A 182 -4.92 11.39 -6.22
N CYS A 183 -4.96 12.14 -7.33
CA CYS A 183 -5.86 11.86 -8.46
C CYS A 183 -5.70 10.44 -9.00
N GLY A 184 -4.46 10.03 -9.29
CA GLY A 184 -4.16 8.70 -9.83
C GLY A 184 -4.52 7.59 -8.85
N MET A 185 -4.30 7.82 -7.56
CA MET A 185 -4.69 6.91 -6.50
C MET A 185 -6.22 6.78 -6.40
N LEU A 186 -6.94 7.90 -6.44
CA LEU A 186 -8.41 7.93 -6.36
C LEU A 186 -9.06 7.19 -7.55
N LEU A 187 -8.59 7.46 -8.76
CA LEU A 187 -9.13 6.84 -9.99
C LEU A 187 -8.88 5.32 -10.07
N ASN A 188 -7.82 4.82 -9.44
CA ASN A 188 -7.49 3.40 -9.42
C ASN A 188 -8.34 2.57 -8.44
N MET A 189 -9.10 3.20 -7.53
CA MET A 189 -9.96 2.51 -6.56
C MET A 189 -11.32 2.10 -7.13
N THR A 190 -11.78 2.74 -8.21
CA THR A 190 -13.14 2.55 -8.75
C THR A 190 -13.13 1.91 -10.14
N SER A 191 -12.40 0.80 -10.31
CA SER A 191 -12.38 0.02 -11.55
C SER A 191 -13.32 -1.17 -11.48
#